data_AF-A0A7T5UHP8-F1
#
_entry.id   AF-A0A7T5UHP8-F1
#
_cell.length_a   1.000
_cell.length_b   1.000
_cell.length_c   1.000
_cell.angle_alpha   90.00
_cell.angle_beta   90.00
_cell.angle_gamma   90.00
#
_symmetry.space_group_name_H-M   'P 1'
#
loop_
_entity.id
_entity.type
_entity.pdbx_description
1 polymer ?
#
loop_
_entity_poly.entity_id
_entity_poly.type
_entity_poly.pdbx_seq_one_letter_code
_entity_poly.pdbx_strand_id
1 'polypeptide(L)'
;MEVMKPYRRRIDTLDDKIIDLLVERIGIIREVGHFKYDNDIPAVLPDRVIEVRERAAERAALKGLDPELVRQLYSIIINYSCNLEEEIKADLARSGRQKIASF
;
A
#
# COMPACT_ATOMS: atom_id res chain seq x y z
N MET A 1 -32.92 12.10 2.87
CA MET A 1 -33.59 12.95 1.86
C MET A 1 -33.22 12.46 0.46
N GLU A 2 -34.21 12.26 -0.40
CA GLU A 2 -34.05 11.75 -1.78
C GLU A 2 -33.09 12.59 -2.63
N VAL A 3 -33.02 13.90 -2.39
CA VAL A 3 -32.20 14.86 -3.16
C VAL A 3 -30.70 14.54 -3.13
N MET A 4 -30.21 13.88 -2.09
CA MET A 4 -28.80 13.52 -1.96
C MET A 4 -28.43 12.20 -2.64
N LYS A 5 -29.41 11.38 -3.04
CA LYS A 5 -29.15 10.04 -3.58
C LYS A 5 -28.25 10.03 -4.84
N PRO A 6 -28.41 10.93 -5.82
CA PRO A 6 -27.54 10.94 -6.99
C PRO A 6 -26.08 11.25 -6.67
N TYR A 7 -25.83 12.13 -5.69
CA TYR A 7 -24.46 12.46 -5.26
C TYR A 7 -23.81 11.29 -4.53
N ARG A 8 -24.54 10.63 -3.62
CA ARG A 8 -24.05 9.45 -2.90
C ARG A 8 -23.66 8.34 -3.87
N ARG A 9 -24.50 8.01 -4.84
CA ARG A 9 -24.17 6.99 -5.86
C ARG A 9 -22.88 7.28 -6.62
N ARG A 10 -22.63 8.56 -6.94
CA ARG A 10 -21.40 8.98 -7.61
C ARG A 10 -20.18 8.83 -6.70
N ILE A 11 -20.31 9.12 -5.42
CA ILE A 11 -19.28 8.89 -4.41
C ILE A 11 -19.04 7.40 -4.25
N ASP A 12 -20.08 6.60 -4.06
CA ASP A 12 -19.98 5.14 -3.93
C ASP A 12 -19.24 4.53 -5.14
N THR A 13 -19.55 4.98 -6.36
CA THR A 13 -18.85 4.53 -7.59
C THR A 13 -17.36 4.91 -7.61
N LEU A 14 -16.98 6.04 -7.01
CA LEU A 14 -15.58 6.44 -6.88
C LEU A 14 -14.89 5.63 -5.78
N ASP A 15 -15.57 5.38 -4.67
CA ASP A 15 -15.06 4.59 -3.56
C ASP A 15 -14.78 3.14 -3.99
N ASP A 16 -15.68 2.53 -4.76
CA ASP A 16 -15.44 1.21 -5.37
C ASP A 16 -14.14 1.19 -6.19
N LYS A 17 -13.92 2.20 -7.02
CA LYS A 17 -12.69 2.33 -7.82
C LYS A 17 -11.44 2.55 -6.96
N ILE A 18 -11.56 3.28 -5.85
CA ILE A 18 -10.47 3.46 -4.90
C ILE A 18 -10.09 2.10 -4.29
N ILE A 19 -11.08 1.29 -3.91
CA ILE A 19 -10.86 -0.06 -3.38
C ILE A 19 -10.18 -0.95 -4.42
N ASP A 20 -10.66 -0.96 -5.67
CA ASP A 20 -10.07 -1.76 -6.75
C ASP A 20 -8.59 -1.41 -6.97
N LEU A 21 -8.26 -0.10 -7.01
CA LEU A 21 -6.87 0.37 -7.16
C LEU A 21 -6.00 0.03 -5.94
N LEU A 22 -6.56 0.02 -4.74
CA LEU A 22 -5.85 -0.41 -3.55
C LEU A 22 -5.56 -1.91 -3.60
N VAL A 23 -6.51 -2.74 -4.03
CA VAL A 23 -6.30 -4.19 -4.20
C VAL A 23 -5.16 -4.44 -5.19
N GLU A 24 -5.16 -3.77 -6.35
CA GLU A 24 -4.09 -3.87 -7.34
C GLU A 24 -2.74 -3.46 -6.74
N ARG A 25 -2.68 -2.30 -6.07
CA ARG A 25 -1.47 -1.80 -5.42
C ARG A 25 -0.93 -2.80 -4.39
N ILE A 26 -1.79 -3.40 -3.57
CA ILE A 26 -1.38 -4.38 -2.56
C ILE A 26 -0.93 -5.69 -3.19
N GLY A 27 -1.52 -6.12 -4.31
CA GLY A 27 -1.00 -7.24 -5.10
C GLY A 27 0.47 -7.05 -5.48
N ILE A 28 0.82 -5.87 -6.00
CA ILE A 28 2.21 -5.52 -6.34
C ILE A 28 3.10 -5.53 -5.10
N ILE A 29 2.64 -5.00 -3.96
CA ILE A 29 3.43 -5.03 -2.71
C ILE A 29 3.73 -6.47 -2.26
N ARG A 30 2.80 -7.43 -2.46
CA ARG A 30 3.07 -8.84 -2.15
C ARG A 30 4.20 -9.38 -3.02
N GLU A 31 4.13 -9.16 -4.33
CA GLU A 31 5.19 -9.54 -5.27
C GLU A 31 6.55 -8.94 -4.88
N VAL A 32 6.56 -7.65 -4.53
CA VAL A 32 7.77 -6.95 -4.05
C VAL A 32 8.29 -7.54 -2.74
N GLY A 33 7.41 -7.92 -1.80
CA GLY A 33 7.81 -8.55 -0.55
C GLY A 33 8.54 -9.88 -0.76
N HIS A 34 8.02 -10.73 -1.66
CA HIS A 34 8.70 -11.96 -2.07
C HIS A 34 10.04 -11.67 -2.74
N PHE A 35 10.05 -10.75 -3.71
CA PHE A 35 11.27 -10.36 -4.42
C PHE A 35 12.34 -9.83 -3.46
N LYS A 36 11.98 -8.96 -2.51
CA LYS A 36 12.91 -8.41 -1.52
C LYS A 36 13.48 -9.50 -0.62
N TYR A 37 12.67 -10.47 -0.18
CA TYR A 37 13.14 -11.60 0.61
C TYR A 37 14.19 -12.42 -0.15
N ASP A 38 13.90 -12.79 -1.40
CA ASP A 38 14.80 -13.62 -2.23
C ASP A 38 16.13 -12.93 -2.55
N ASN A 39 16.17 -11.59 -2.49
CA ASN A 39 17.34 -10.76 -2.79
C ASN A 39 17.98 -10.12 -1.55
N ASP A 40 17.58 -10.53 -0.33
CA ASP A 40 18.07 -9.98 0.94
C ASP A 40 17.95 -8.44 1.06
N ILE A 41 16.89 -7.88 0.49
CA ILE A 41 16.58 -6.45 0.55
C ILE A 41 15.69 -6.18 1.77
N PRO A 42 15.96 -5.13 2.57
CA PRO A 42 15.08 -4.74 3.67
C PRO A 42 13.66 -4.44 3.23
N ALA A 43 12.66 -4.85 4.03
CA ALA A 43 11.25 -4.56 3.76
C ALA A 43 11.00 -3.05 3.71
N VAL A 44 11.56 -2.30 4.67
CA VAL A 44 11.43 -0.85 4.74
C VAL A 44 12.68 -0.16 4.17
N LEU A 45 12.46 0.70 3.18
CA LEU A 45 13.46 1.60 2.61
C LEU A 45 13.04 3.06 2.88
N PRO A 46 13.64 3.75 3.88
CA PRO A 46 13.17 5.07 4.34
C PRO A 46 13.07 6.12 3.23
N ASP A 47 14.06 6.19 2.35
CA ASP A 47 14.07 7.15 1.24
C ASP A 47 12.89 6.92 0.30
N ARG A 48 12.55 5.65 0.03
CA ARG A 48 11.42 5.30 -0.81
C ARG A 48 10.08 5.66 -0.17
N VAL A 49 9.97 5.52 1.15
CA VAL A 49 8.76 5.94 1.90
C VAL A 49 8.52 7.44 1.72
N ILE A 50 9.57 8.24 1.89
CA ILE A 50 9.50 9.70 1.73
C ILE A 50 9.13 10.06 0.29
N GLU A 51 9.82 9.47 -0.69
CA GLU A 51 9.60 9.74 -2.11
C GLU A 51 8.15 9.46 -2.53
N VAL A 52 7.58 8.31 -2.14
CA VAL A 52 6.20 7.94 -2.50
C VAL A 52 5.19 8.91 -1.87
N ARG A 53 5.40 9.30 -0.62
CA ARG A 53 4.49 10.22 0.10
C ARG A 53 4.52 11.62 -0.51
N GLU A 54 5.71 12.19 -0.73
CA GLU A 54 5.82 13.55 -1.27
C GLU A 54 5.39 13.61 -2.74
N ARG A 55 5.72 12.61 -3.57
CA ARG A 55 5.21 12.52 -4.94
C ARG A 55 3.68 12.52 -5.00
N ALA A 56 3.01 11.85 -4.06
CA ALA A 56 1.55 11.84 -3.98
C ALA A 56 1.00 13.21 -3.58
N ALA A 57 1.61 13.85 -2.56
CA ALA A 57 1.22 15.18 -2.09
C ALA A 57 1.40 16.25 -3.18
N GLU A 58 2.52 16.24 -3.92
CA GLU A 58 2.75 17.14 -5.05
C GLU A 58 1.69 16.99 -6.13
N ARG A 59 1.35 15.74 -6.50
CA ARG A 59 0.29 15.46 -7.47
C ARG A 59 -1.09 15.94 -7.00
N ALA A 60 -1.35 15.90 -5.69
CA ALA A 60 -2.59 16.39 -5.10
C ALA A 60 -2.67 17.92 -5.21
N ALA A 61 -1.59 18.61 -4.81
CA ALA A 61 -1.49 20.07 -4.88
C ALA A 61 -1.71 20.58 -6.31
N LEU A 62 -1.10 19.94 -7.32
CA LEU A 62 -1.27 20.28 -8.74
C LEU A 62 -2.72 20.15 -9.23
N LYS A 63 -3.56 19.39 -8.53
CA LYS A 63 -4.98 19.16 -8.85
C LYS A 63 -5.94 19.92 -7.93
N GLY A 64 -5.43 20.79 -7.06
CA GLY A 64 -6.23 21.56 -6.12
C GLY A 64 -6.75 20.76 -4.92
N LEU A 65 -6.18 19.57 -4.65
CA LEU A 65 -6.45 18.80 -3.44
C LEU A 65 -5.41 19.15 -2.36
N ASP A 66 -5.84 19.20 -1.10
CA ASP A 66 -4.96 19.49 0.03
C ASP A 66 -3.81 18.44 0.10
N PRO A 67 -2.54 18.86 -0.08
CA PRO A 67 -1.41 17.94 -0.03
C PRO A 67 -1.25 17.29 1.35
N GLU A 68 -1.65 17.94 2.44
CA GLU A 68 -1.49 17.39 3.78
C GLU A 68 -2.44 16.22 4.04
N LEU A 69 -3.70 16.35 3.60
CA LEU A 69 -4.64 15.23 3.56
C LEU A 69 -4.04 14.02 2.83
N VAL A 70 -3.39 14.25 1.69
CA VAL A 70 -2.78 13.16 0.90
C VAL A 70 -1.55 12.57 1.59
N ARG A 71 -0.72 13.37 2.27
CA ARG A 71 0.38 12.84 3.08
C ARG A 71 -0.12 11.90 4.18
N GLN A 72 -1.20 12.27 4.86
CA GLN A 72 -1.82 11.44 5.89
C GLN A 72 -2.34 10.12 5.31
N LEU A 73 -3.11 10.18 4.22
CA LEU A 73 -3.62 8.99 3.54
C LEU A 73 -2.49 8.07 3.06
N TYR A 74 -1.47 8.62 2.41
CA TYR A 74 -0.35 7.83 1.92
C TYR A 74 0.50 7.26 3.05
N SER A 75 0.62 7.96 4.18
CA SER A 75 1.31 7.41 5.35
C SER A 75 0.62 6.14 5.86
N ILE A 76 -0.72 6.12 5.89
CA ILE A 76 -1.50 4.91 6.27
C ILE A 76 -1.26 3.78 5.28
N ILE A 77 -1.37 4.05 3.98
CA ILE A 77 -1.17 3.05 2.91
C ILE A 77 0.26 2.49 2.94
N ILE A 78 1.26 3.34 3.12
CA ILE A 78 2.67 2.93 3.18
C ILE A 78 2.92 2.09 4.42
N ASN A 79 2.43 2.51 5.60
CA ASN A 79 2.59 1.74 6.83
C ASN A 79 1.99 0.34 6.70
N TYR A 80 0.79 0.23 6.12
CA TYR A 80 0.19 -1.08 5.81
C TYR A 80 1.08 -1.92 4.88
N SER A 81 1.65 -1.28 3.84
CA SER A 81 2.52 -1.96 2.87
C SER A 81 3.79 -2.51 3.54
N CYS A 82 4.47 -1.70 4.34
CA CYS A 82 5.66 -2.10 5.08
C CYS A 82 5.40 -3.26 6.03
N ASN A 83 4.30 -3.20 6.78
CA ASN A 83 3.91 -4.28 7.70
C ASN A 83 3.65 -5.58 6.94
N LEU A 84 2.96 -5.49 5.79
CA LEU A 84 2.69 -6.67 4.97
C LEU A 84 3.99 -7.30 4.43
N GLU A 85 4.96 -6.50 4.02
CA GLU A 85 6.27 -7.01 3.57
C GLU A 85 7.02 -7.71 4.72
N GLU A 86 6.96 -7.19 5.95
CA GLU A 86 7.52 -7.84 7.14
C GLU A 86 6.80 -9.16 7.48
N GLU A 87 5.48 -9.22 7.35
CA GLU A 87 4.70 -10.45 7.53
C GLU A 87 5.11 -11.53 6.51
N ILE A 88 5.22 -11.16 5.23
CA ILE A 88 5.67 -12.07 4.16
C ILE A 88 7.07 -12.59 4.45
N LYS A 89 8.00 -11.70 4.83
CA LYS A 89 9.36 -12.09 5.23
C LYS A 89 9.35 -13.09 6.38
N ALA A 90 8.53 -12.86 7.40
CA ALA A 90 8.42 -13.76 8.55
C ALA A 90 7.84 -15.13 8.16
N ASP A 91 6.84 -15.17 7.29
CA ASP A 91 6.21 -16.40 6.78
C ASP A 91 7.18 -17.26 5.96
N LEU A 92 7.95 -16.62 5.06
CA LEU A 92 8.96 -17.28 4.24
C LEU A 92 10.10 -17.85 5.12
N ALA A 93 10.58 -17.07 6.09
CA ALA A 93 11.61 -17.52 7.03
C ALA A 93 11.14 -18.68 7.94
N ARG A 94 9.85 -18.75 8.28
CA ARG A 94 9.27 -19.91 9.01
C ARG A 94 9.18 -21.14 8.11
N SER A 95 8.71 -20.98 6.89
CA SER A 95 8.53 -22.06 5.91
C SER A 95 9.87 -22.68 5.49
N GLY A 96 10.92 -21.87 5.32
CA GLY A 96 12.28 -22.34 5.06
C GLY A 96 12.85 -23.18 6.20
N ARG A 97 12.64 -22.76 7.47
CA ARG A 97 13.11 -23.51 8.65
C ARG A 97 12.42 -24.87 8.81
N GLN A 98 11.13 -24.97 8.49
CA GLN A 98 10.40 -26.25 8.59
C GLN A 98 10.85 -27.28 7.55
N LYS A 99 11.27 -26.83 6.35
CA LYS A 99 11.85 -27.70 5.32
C LYS A 99 13.24 -28.25 5.70
N ILE A 100 14.05 -27.50 6.45
CA ILE A 100 15.39 -27.95 6.87
C ILE A 100 15.28 -28.94 8.03
N ALA A 101 14.34 -28.76 8.94
CA ALA A 101 14.15 -29.62 10.12
C ALA A 101 13.48 -30.98 9.83
N SER A 102 13.11 -31.27 8.58
CA SER A 102 12.45 -32.51 8.15
C SER A 102 13.35 -33.47 7.37
N PHE A 103 14.67 -33.21 7.36
CA PHE A 103 15.73 -34.09 6.88
C PHE A 103 16.69 -34.43 8.02
#